data_AF-A0A258EDK4-F1
#
_entry.id   AF-A0A258EDK4-F1
#
_cell.length_a   1.000
_cell.length_b   1.000
_cell.length_c   1.000
_cell.angle_alpha   90.00
_cell.angle_beta   90.00
_cell.angle_gamma   90.00
#
_symmetry.space_group_name_H-M   'P 1'
#
loop_
_entity.id
_entity.type
_entity.pdbx_description
1 polymer ?
#
loop_
_entity_poly.entity_id
_entity_poly.type
_entity_poly.pdbx_seq_one_letter_code
_entity_poly.pdbx_strand_id
1 'polypeptide(L)'
;MAHDICGTAAPKIPEGGALGRMILDHYDDMLTFYGRELGLRMARKHLGWYLDEAGLPHAREAILTSTDPAEVIQLLEQAFAELELAA
;
A
#
# COMPACT_ATOMS: atom_id res chain seq x y z
N MET A 1 19.09 9.84 10.23
CA MET A 1 18.47 8.85 9.33
C MET A 1 19.56 8.11 8.55
N ALA A 2 19.31 6.95 7.93
CA ALA A 2 20.36 6.13 7.31
C ALA A 2 21.19 6.86 6.22
N HIS A 3 20.56 7.76 5.44
CA HIS A 3 21.26 8.54 4.41
C HIS A 3 22.28 9.53 5.01
N ASP A 4 22.00 10.10 6.19
CA ASP A 4 22.93 10.98 6.92
C ASP A 4 24.19 10.22 7.35
N ILE A 5 24.02 8.96 7.76
CA ILE A 5 25.11 8.10 8.22
C ILE A 5 26.02 7.71 7.04
N CYS A 6 25.43 7.44 5.88
CA CYS A 6 26.16 7.01 4.68
C CYS A 6 26.65 8.17 3.80
N GLY A 7 26.30 9.42 4.10
CA GLY A 7 26.64 10.58 3.26
C GLY A 7 26.00 10.56 1.87
N THR A 8 24.91 9.82 1.70
CA THR A 8 24.19 9.65 0.43
C THR A 8 23.01 10.60 0.34
N ALA A 9 22.56 10.91 -0.88
CA ALA A 9 21.36 11.70 -1.09
C ALA A 9 20.13 11.06 -0.40
N ALA A 10 19.23 11.91 0.10
CA ALA A 10 17.98 11.44 0.68
C ALA A 10 17.15 10.67 -0.38
N PRO A 11 16.48 9.58 0.01
CA PRO A 11 15.62 8.85 -0.91
C PRO A 11 14.44 9.73 -1.33
N LYS A 12 13.99 9.55 -2.57
CA LYS A 12 12.72 10.13 -3.02
C LYS A 12 11.59 9.28 -2.45
N ILE A 13 10.77 9.88 -1.60
CA ILE A 13 9.60 9.22 -1.03
C ILE A 13 8.48 9.32 -2.07
N PRO A 14 7.84 8.21 -2.48
CA PRO A 14 6.74 8.26 -3.42
C PRO A 14 5.48 8.82 -2.74
N GLU A 15 4.68 9.55 -3.52
CA GLU A 15 3.44 10.18 -3.09
C GLU A 15 2.32 9.89 -4.12
N GLY A 16 1.06 10.10 -3.73
CA GLY A 16 -0.10 9.94 -4.61
C GLY A 16 -0.14 8.60 -5.35
N GLY A 17 -0.36 8.63 -6.67
CA GLY A 17 -0.40 7.43 -7.51
C GLY A 17 0.91 6.62 -7.51
N ALA A 18 2.07 7.25 -7.34
CA ALA A 18 3.35 6.54 -7.25
C ALA A 18 3.46 5.73 -5.95
N LEU A 19 2.92 6.26 -4.84
CA LEU A 19 2.80 5.52 -3.59
C LEU A 19 1.82 4.35 -3.74
N GLY A 20 0.66 4.58 -4.35
CA GLY A 20 -0.33 3.54 -4.64
C GLY A 20 0.26 2.39 -5.45
N ARG A 21 1.04 2.69 -6.50
CA ARG A 21 1.73 1.68 -7.31
C ARG A 21 2.73 0.86 -6.48
N MET A 22 3.55 1.53 -5.68
CA MET A 22 4.51 0.85 -4.78
C MET A 22 3.80 -0.11 -3.83
N ILE A 23 2.65 0.29 -3.28
CA ILE A 23 1.87 -0.54 -2.35
C ILE A 23 1.27 -1.75 -3.06
N LEU A 24 0.76 -1.57 -4.28
CA LEU A 24 0.23 -2.66 -5.10
C LEU A 24 1.30 -3.70 -5.44
N ASP A 25 2.48 -3.26 -5.87
CA ASP A 25 3.61 -4.15 -6.15
C ASP A 25 4.01 -4.91 -4.86
N HIS A 26 4.08 -4.23 -3.72
CA HIS A 26 4.38 -4.89 -2.44
C HIS A 26 3.29 -5.88 -1.99
N TYR A 27 2.03 -5.58 -2.27
CA TYR A 27 0.92 -6.49 -2.00
C TYR A 27 1.03 -7.78 -2.84
N ASP A 28 1.31 -7.64 -4.13
CA ASP A 28 1.51 -8.79 -5.04
C ASP A 28 2.73 -9.63 -4.62
N ASP A 29 3.83 -9.00 -4.21
CA ASP A 29 5.02 -9.67 -3.66
C ASP A 29 4.67 -10.53 -2.44
N MET A 30 3.84 -10.02 -1.52
CA MET A 30 3.41 -10.78 -0.33
C MET A 30 2.57 -11.99 -0.71
N LEU A 31 1.67 -11.87 -1.70
CA LEU A 31 0.86 -13.00 -2.17
C LEU A 31 1.72 -14.05 -2.87
N THR A 32 2.68 -13.61 -3.68
CA THR A 32 3.63 -14.49 -4.38
C THR A 32 4.53 -15.23 -3.40
N PHE A 33 5.02 -14.56 -2.36
CA PHE A 33 5.92 -15.14 -1.38
C PHE A 33 5.23 -16.08 -0.38
N TYR A 34 4.10 -15.66 0.20
CA TYR A 34 3.42 -16.43 1.25
C TYR A 34 2.33 -17.37 0.72
N GLY A 35 1.95 -17.25 -0.55
CA GLY A 35 0.73 -17.83 -1.09
C GLY A 35 -0.52 -17.05 -0.68
N ARG A 36 -1.63 -17.27 -1.38
CA ARG A 36 -2.86 -16.45 -1.27
C ARG A 36 -3.39 -16.30 0.16
N GLU A 37 -3.63 -17.39 0.89
CA GLU A 37 -4.29 -17.34 2.20
C GLU A 37 -3.44 -16.69 3.30
N LEU A 38 -2.15 -17.06 3.37
CA LEU A 38 -1.24 -16.48 4.36
C LEU A 38 -0.84 -15.06 3.96
N GLY A 39 -0.59 -14.81 2.67
CA GLY A 39 -0.28 -13.50 2.12
C GLY A 39 -1.35 -12.47 2.45
N LEU A 40 -2.63 -12.80 2.29
CA LEU A 40 -3.74 -11.92 2.70
C LEU A 40 -3.67 -11.55 4.18
N ARG A 41 -3.44 -12.53 5.07
CA ARG A 41 -3.35 -12.27 6.51
C ARG A 41 -2.16 -11.38 6.86
N MET A 42 -1.00 -11.64 6.24
CA MET A 42 0.21 -10.86 6.45
C MET A 42 0.05 -9.43 5.91
N ALA A 43 -0.55 -9.28 4.74
CA ALA A 43 -0.71 -8.00 4.05
C ALA A 43 -1.60 -7.00 4.81
N ARG A 44 -2.65 -7.45 5.50
CA ARG A 44 -3.61 -6.56 6.19
C ARG A 44 -2.94 -5.53 7.09
N LYS A 45 -1.93 -5.92 7.85
CA LYS A 45 -1.22 -4.98 8.73
C LYS A 45 -0.49 -3.89 7.94
N HIS A 46 0.14 -4.28 6.83
CA HIS A 46 0.90 -3.37 5.96
C HIS A 46 -0.05 -2.41 5.26
N LEU A 47 -1.13 -2.92 4.66
CA LEU A 47 -2.18 -2.11 4.06
C LEU A 47 -2.79 -1.13 5.06
N GLY A 48 -3.02 -1.57 6.30
CA GLY A 48 -3.51 -0.68 7.37
C GLY A 48 -2.56 0.50 7.60
N TRP A 49 -1.27 0.25 7.75
CA TRP A 49 -0.27 1.32 7.93
C TRP A 49 -0.18 2.27 6.74
N TYR A 50 -0.22 1.74 5.51
CA TYR A 50 -0.18 2.58 4.32
C TYR A 50 -1.39 3.51 4.21
N LEU A 51 -2.59 3.00 4.48
CA LEU A 51 -3.82 3.81 4.41
C LEU A 51 -3.86 4.86 5.51
N ASP A 52 -3.37 4.55 6.71
CA ASP A 52 -3.26 5.50 7.82
C ASP A 52 -2.28 6.64 7.45
N GLU A 53 -1.11 6.32 6.91
CA GLU A 53 -0.09 7.31 6.49
C GLU A 53 -0.54 8.14 5.27
N ALA A 54 -1.22 7.52 4.31
CA ALA A 54 -1.73 8.18 3.11
C ALA A 54 -2.97 9.05 3.38
N GLY A 55 -3.52 9.06 4.60
CA GLY A 55 -4.71 9.83 4.94
C GLY A 55 -6.00 9.28 4.30
N LEU A 56 -6.10 7.95 4.12
CA LEU A 56 -7.23 7.25 3.48
C LEU A 56 -8.05 6.39 4.47
N PRO A 57 -8.53 6.92 5.61
CA PRO A 57 -9.23 6.13 6.60
C PRO A 57 -10.58 5.57 6.09
N HIS A 58 -11.19 6.23 5.10
CA HIS A 58 -12.46 5.83 4.51
C HIS A 58 -12.36 4.53 3.70
N ALA A 59 -11.20 4.24 3.09
CA ALA A 59 -10.98 3.03 2.30
C ALA A 59 -10.59 1.81 3.16
N ARG A 60 -10.22 2.04 4.42
CA ARG A 60 -9.57 1.07 5.31
C ARG A 60 -10.43 -0.15 5.62
N GLU A 61 -11.70 0.05 5.94
CA GLU A 61 -12.57 -1.07 6.34
C GLU A 61 -12.76 -2.07 5.19
N ALA A 62 -13.10 -1.58 4.00
CA ALA A 62 -13.32 -2.41 2.82
C ALA A 62 -12.06 -3.20 2.43
N ILE A 63 -10.90 -2.51 2.38
CA ILE A 63 -9.62 -3.13 2.01
C ILE A 63 -9.19 -4.20 3.01
N LEU A 64 -9.29 -3.93 4.32
CA LEU A 64 -8.76 -4.84 5.34
C LEU A 64 -9.65 -6.06 5.62
N THR A 65 -10.94 -5.96 5.31
CA THR A 65 -11.92 -7.04 5.53
C THR A 65 -12.09 -7.95 4.31
N SER A 66 -11.72 -7.49 3.11
CA SER A 66 -11.79 -8.33 1.92
C SER A 66 -10.94 -9.59 2.03
N THR A 67 -11.44 -10.65 1.42
CA THR A 67 -10.79 -11.97 1.30
C THR A 67 -10.45 -12.31 -0.15
N ASP A 68 -10.76 -11.41 -1.08
CA ASP A 68 -10.43 -11.57 -2.48
C ASP A 68 -9.34 -10.57 -2.90
N PRO A 69 -8.12 -11.05 -3.26
CA PRO A 69 -7.05 -10.21 -3.74
C PRO A 69 -7.42 -9.29 -4.91
N ALA A 70 -8.28 -9.75 -5.82
CA ALA A 70 -8.69 -8.92 -6.94
C ALA A 70 -9.50 -7.70 -6.45
N GLU A 71 -10.41 -7.90 -5.51
CA GLU A 71 -11.15 -6.81 -4.86
C GLU A 71 -10.22 -5.88 -4.08
N VAL A 72 -9.26 -6.42 -3.33
CA VAL A 72 -8.25 -5.61 -2.61
C VAL A 72 -7.46 -4.71 -3.57
N ILE A 73 -7.02 -5.26 -4.71
CA ILE A 73 -6.30 -4.50 -5.75
C ILE A 73 -7.17 -3.38 -6.29
N GLN A 74 -8.42 -3.66 -6.68
CA GLN A 74 -9.33 -2.64 -7.20
C GLN A 74 -9.61 -1.52 -6.19
N LEU A 75 -9.81 -1.87 -4.92
CA LEU A 75 -10.04 -0.90 -3.86
C LEU A 75 -8.82 -0.01 -3.61
N LEU A 76 -7.60 -0.59 -3.65
CA LEU A 76 -6.36 0.18 -3.53
C LEU A 76 -6.18 1.13 -4.73
N GLU A 77 -6.38 0.65 -5.96
CA GLU A 77 -6.29 1.49 -7.16
C GLU A 77 -7.27 2.66 -7.09
N GLN A 78 -8.52 2.40 -6.69
CA GLN A 78 -9.54 3.44 -6.55
C GLN A 78 -9.16 4.49 -5.49
N ALA A 79 -8.74 4.04 -4.30
CA ALA A 79 -8.43 4.95 -3.19
C ALA A 79 -7.23 5.87 -3.51
N PHE A 80 -6.20 5.35 -4.17
CA PHE A 80 -5.04 6.16 -4.55
C PHE A 80 -5.28 7.03 -5.80
N ALA A 81 -6.17 6.62 -6.71
CA ALA A 81 -6.60 7.49 -7.81
C ALA A 81 -7.41 8.70 -7.33
N GLU A 82 -8.29 8.49 -6.34
CA GLU A 82 -9.03 9.59 -5.70
C GLU A 82 -8.09 10.57 -4.98
N LEU A 83 -7.06 10.04 -4.31
CA LEU A 83 -6.02 10.86 -3.66
C LEU A 83 -5.27 11.73 -4.67
N GLU A 84 -4.92 11.19 -5.84
CA GLU A 84 -4.22 11.93 -6.90
C GLU A 84 -5.09 13.04 -7.52
N LEU A 85 -6.39 12.82 -7.63
CA LEU A 85 -7.33 13.85 -8.11
C LEU A 85 -7.57 14.98 -7.09
N ALA A 86 -7.34 14.72 -5.81
CA ALA A 86 -7.54 15.66 -4.72
C ALA A 86 -6.28 16.50 -4.38
N ALA A 87 -5.11 16.13 -4.91
CA ALA A 87 -3.82 16.79 -4.71
C ALA A 87 -3.55 17.88 -5.74
#